data_AF-A0A0L8FKN2-F1
#
_entry.id   AF-A0A0L8FKN2-F1
#
_cell.length_a   1.000
_cell.length_b   1.000
_cell.length_c   1.000
_cell.angle_alpha   90.00
_cell.angle_beta   90.00
_cell.angle_gamma   90.00
#
_symmetry.space_group_name_H-M   'P 1'
#
loop_
_entity.id
_entity.type
_entity.pdbx_description
1 polymer ?
#
loop_
_entity_poly.entity_id
_entity_poly.type
_entity_poly.pdbx_seq_one_letter_code
_entity_poly.pdbx_strand_id
1 'polypeptide(L)'
;VFCSTLDFATVMTYDFHMFIKNVDVNTGFNSPLYPAIYERKLSSTVGLMDYYLKTGFSPSKLLVGLPTYGRTWKLKTAENHGVHAPAVGKGDPGSIIHSRGVFTYPEVCLALKNGSNYVWDADSEVPYLYNDLLWCSFEDPRSAANKAKHFLNKCGGVGVWTITFDDAEGKYSKDYQKFPIITAVKNVIMGTENKDSSPVSQPLL
;
A
#
# COMPACT_ATOMS: atom_id res chain seq x y z
N VAL A 1 -5.68 30.29 0.20
CA VAL A 1 -7.17 30.37 0.30
C VAL A 1 -7.78 28.99 0.50
N PHE A 2 -7.42 27.96 -0.28
CA PHE A 2 -7.97 26.60 -0.11
C PHE A 2 -7.59 25.92 1.23
N CYS A 3 -6.32 26.01 1.68
CA CYS A 3 -5.87 25.36 2.92
C CYS A 3 -6.43 26.00 4.20
N SER A 4 -6.83 27.29 4.14
CA SER A 4 -7.31 28.05 5.30
C SER A 4 -8.76 27.74 5.67
N THR A 5 -9.53 27.13 4.77
CA THR A 5 -10.97 26.84 4.97
C THR A 5 -11.25 25.39 5.36
N LEU A 6 -10.31 24.45 5.13
CA LEU A 6 -10.48 23.05 5.47
C LEU A 6 -10.06 22.77 6.92
N ASP A 7 -10.77 21.88 7.61
CA ASP A 7 -10.32 21.33 8.89
C ASP A 7 -9.11 20.42 8.69
N PHE A 8 -9.21 19.50 7.74
CA PHE A 8 -8.12 18.67 7.26
C PHE A 8 -8.35 18.24 5.81
N ALA A 9 -7.29 17.74 5.17
CA ALA A 9 -7.35 17.09 3.87
C ALA A 9 -6.59 15.77 3.91
N THR A 10 -7.22 14.71 3.42
CA THR A 10 -6.53 13.43 3.19
C THR A 10 -5.95 13.45 1.78
N VAL A 11 -4.63 13.37 1.67
CA VAL A 11 -3.95 13.22 0.39
C VAL A 11 -4.11 11.76 -0.04
N MET A 12 -4.61 11.52 -1.25
CA MET A 12 -4.69 10.20 -1.84
C MET A 12 -3.29 9.73 -2.29
N THR A 13 -2.42 9.38 -1.33
CA THR A 13 -1.05 8.88 -1.56
C THR A 13 -1.06 7.40 -1.95
N TYR A 14 -1.91 7.03 -2.89
CA TYR A 14 -2.07 5.72 -3.48
C TYR A 14 -2.51 5.89 -4.94
N ASP A 15 -2.64 4.81 -5.68
CA ASP A 15 -2.90 4.85 -7.12
C ASP A 15 -1.81 5.55 -7.94
N PHE A 16 -0.57 5.53 -7.43
CA PHE A 16 0.58 6.02 -8.20
C PHE A 16 0.80 5.19 -9.46
N HIS A 17 0.64 3.87 -9.34
CA HIS A 17 0.58 2.96 -10.47
C HIS A 17 -0.67 2.10 -10.43
N MET A 18 -1.31 1.95 -11.59
CA MET A 18 -2.36 0.98 -11.83
C MET A 18 -2.38 0.66 -13.33
N PHE A 19 -2.81 -0.56 -13.71
CA PHE A 19 -2.90 -0.87 -15.13
C PHE A 19 -3.91 0.04 -15.84
N ILE A 20 -3.39 0.87 -16.75
CA ILE A 20 -4.15 1.70 -17.68
C ILE A 20 -3.62 1.39 -19.08
N LYS A 21 -4.49 0.81 -19.92
CA LYS A 21 -4.13 0.43 -21.29
C LYS A 21 -3.54 1.63 -22.04
N ASN A 22 -2.36 1.44 -22.63
CA ASN A 22 -1.59 2.43 -23.38
C ASN A 22 -1.04 3.62 -22.56
N VAL A 23 -1.20 3.64 -21.24
CA VAL A 23 -0.74 4.75 -20.38
C VAL A 23 0.23 4.25 -19.32
N ASP A 24 -0.19 3.27 -18.53
CA ASP A 24 0.61 2.64 -17.48
C ASP A 24 0.40 1.13 -17.56
N VAL A 25 1.24 0.48 -18.36
CA VAL A 25 1.10 -0.95 -18.71
C VAL A 25 2.09 -1.83 -17.96
N ASN A 26 3.08 -1.24 -17.29
CA ASN A 26 4.07 -1.99 -16.55
C ASN A 26 3.63 -2.13 -15.09
N THR A 27 4.16 -3.13 -14.39
CA THR A 27 3.95 -3.26 -12.94
C THR A 27 4.60 -2.08 -12.22
N GLY A 28 3.97 -1.63 -11.13
CA GLY A 28 4.45 -0.52 -10.33
C GLY A 28 3.76 -0.49 -8.98
N PHE A 29 4.33 0.25 -8.04
CA PHE A 29 3.78 0.26 -6.67
C PHE A 29 2.53 1.15 -6.57
N ASN A 30 1.49 0.62 -5.91
CA ASN A 30 0.25 1.35 -5.64
C ASN A 30 0.51 2.59 -4.76
N SER A 31 1.25 2.40 -3.66
CA SER A 31 1.46 3.40 -2.62
C SER A 31 2.87 3.29 -2.03
N PRO A 32 3.96 3.46 -2.80
CA PRO A 32 5.29 3.34 -2.24
C PRO A 32 5.58 4.50 -1.25
N LEU A 33 6.35 4.25 -0.19
CA LEU A 33 6.76 5.31 0.74
C LEU A 33 7.74 6.26 0.04
N TYR A 34 8.77 5.69 -0.58
CA TYR A 34 9.77 6.37 -1.41
C TYR A 34 9.65 5.92 -2.87
N PRO A 35 10.07 6.72 -3.86
CA PRO A 35 9.94 6.33 -5.26
C PRO A 35 10.78 5.08 -5.55
N ALA A 36 10.22 4.16 -6.35
CA ALA A 36 10.99 3.05 -6.91
C ALA A 36 12.15 3.55 -7.79
N ILE A 37 13.09 2.65 -8.07
CA ILE A 37 14.20 2.96 -8.98
C ILE A 37 13.67 3.50 -10.32
N TYR A 38 14.27 4.56 -10.85
CA TYR A 38 13.85 5.25 -12.08
C TYR A 38 12.47 5.95 -12.04
N GLU A 39 11.77 5.96 -10.91
CA GLU A 39 10.53 6.73 -10.74
C GLU A 39 10.78 8.19 -10.36
N ARG A 40 9.81 9.05 -10.67
CA ARG A 40 9.84 10.45 -10.23
C ARG A 40 9.55 10.51 -8.73
N LYS A 41 10.13 11.51 -8.05
CA LYS A 41 9.83 11.75 -6.61
C LYS A 41 8.32 11.82 -6.32
N LEU A 42 7.54 12.45 -7.20
CA LEU A 42 6.08 12.58 -7.03
C LEU A 42 5.31 11.26 -7.15
N SER A 43 5.91 10.18 -7.68
CA SER A 43 5.33 8.82 -7.69
C SER A 43 5.50 8.12 -6.33
N SER A 44 5.44 8.85 -5.21
CA SER A 44 5.65 8.31 -3.88
C SER A 44 4.92 9.10 -2.79
N THR A 45 4.65 8.44 -1.67
CA THR A 45 4.00 9.05 -0.51
C THR A 45 4.82 10.23 0.01
N VAL A 46 6.12 10.06 0.23
CA VAL A 46 7.01 11.15 0.71
C VAL A 46 7.05 12.29 -0.29
N GLY A 47 7.20 12.00 -1.58
CA GLY A 47 7.30 13.05 -2.58
C GLY A 47 6.03 13.87 -2.75
N LEU A 48 4.86 13.22 -2.75
CA LEU A 48 3.58 13.90 -2.87
C LEU A 48 3.24 14.70 -1.61
N MET A 49 3.50 14.15 -0.42
CA MET A 49 3.32 14.87 0.84
C MET A 49 4.25 16.08 0.93
N ASP A 50 5.54 15.92 0.59
CA ASP A 50 6.51 17.02 0.53
C ASP A 50 6.05 18.15 -0.41
N TYR A 51 5.43 17.79 -1.54
CA TYR A 51 4.90 18.77 -2.48
C TYR A 51 3.81 19.63 -1.82
N TYR A 52 2.80 19.02 -1.20
CA TYR A 52 1.75 19.77 -0.52
C TYR A 52 2.28 20.65 0.63
N LEU A 53 3.22 20.13 1.41
CA LEU A 53 3.86 20.90 2.48
C LEU A 53 4.61 22.13 1.94
N LYS A 54 5.33 21.97 0.82
CA LYS A 54 6.04 23.09 0.16
C LYS A 54 5.11 24.13 -0.46
N THR A 55 3.89 23.76 -0.83
CA THR A 55 2.87 24.72 -1.31
C THR A 55 2.21 25.53 -0.19
N GLY A 56 2.58 25.30 1.07
CA GLY A 56 2.06 26.04 2.23
C GLY A 56 0.81 25.41 2.86
N PHE A 57 0.52 24.12 2.62
CA PHE A 57 -0.52 23.42 3.36
C PHE A 57 -0.08 23.21 4.81
N SER A 58 -0.96 23.52 5.77
CA SER A 58 -0.63 23.36 7.20
C SER A 58 -0.34 21.88 7.50
N PRO A 59 0.85 21.53 8.02
CA PRO A 59 1.22 20.13 8.26
C PRO A 59 0.22 19.40 9.17
N SER A 60 -0.27 20.08 10.21
CA SER A 60 -1.28 19.56 11.15
C SER A 60 -2.64 19.25 10.55
N LYS A 61 -2.93 19.77 9.34
CA LYS A 61 -4.20 19.57 8.62
C LYS A 61 -4.07 18.58 7.48
N LEU A 62 -2.88 18.05 7.22
CA LEU A 62 -2.62 17.15 6.10
C LEU A 62 -2.57 15.72 6.61
N LEU A 63 -3.44 14.84 6.10
CA LEU A 63 -3.46 13.42 6.43
C LEU A 63 -2.87 12.61 5.28
N VAL A 64 -2.03 11.64 5.61
CA VAL A 64 -1.46 10.69 4.64
C VAL A 64 -2.51 9.64 4.29
N GLY A 65 -2.72 9.38 3.00
CA GLY A 65 -3.62 8.32 2.54
C GLY A 65 -2.98 6.94 2.62
N LEU A 66 -3.67 5.98 3.22
CA LEU A 66 -3.24 4.59 3.30
C LEU A 66 -4.25 3.66 2.64
N PRO A 67 -3.86 2.92 1.58
CA PRO A 67 -4.73 1.93 0.97
C PRO A 67 -4.68 0.60 1.73
N THR A 68 -5.83 -0.01 2.01
CA THR A 68 -5.95 -1.41 2.50
C THR A 68 -6.25 -2.37 1.35
N TYR A 69 -5.83 -2.00 0.14
CA TYR A 69 -5.99 -2.78 -1.08
C TYR A 69 -4.71 -2.72 -1.91
N GLY A 70 -4.56 -3.72 -2.77
CA GLY A 70 -3.53 -3.77 -3.78
C GLY A 70 -4.06 -3.52 -5.19
N ARG A 71 -3.17 -3.03 -6.06
CA ARG A 71 -3.41 -2.96 -7.51
C ARG A 71 -2.82 -4.21 -8.14
N THR A 72 -3.55 -4.81 -9.09
CA THR A 72 -3.14 -6.07 -9.73
C THR A 72 -2.97 -5.95 -11.23
N TRP A 73 -1.96 -6.67 -11.74
CA TRP A 73 -1.60 -6.78 -13.14
C TRP A 73 -1.65 -8.23 -13.59
N LYS A 74 -1.92 -8.42 -14.88
CA LYS A 74 -1.69 -9.66 -15.61
C LYS A 74 -0.41 -9.51 -16.41
N LEU A 75 0.68 -10.09 -15.92
CA LEU A 75 1.99 -10.08 -16.54
C LEU A 75 1.93 -10.60 -17.98
N LYS A 76 2.83 -10.10 -18.82
CA LYS A 76 2.99 -10.62 -20.19
C LYS A 76 3.59 -12.03 -20.17
N THR A 77 4.53 -12.29 -19.25
CA THR A 77 5.17 -13.60 -19.04
C THR A 77 5.42 -13.79 -17.55
N ALA A 78 5.39 -15.02 -17.05
CA ALA A 78 5.58 -15.31 -15.63
C ALA A 78 7.04 -15.10 -15.17
N GLU A 79 7.99 -15.26 -16.08
CA GLU A 79 9.43 -15.13 -15.81
C GLU A 79 9.86 -13.69 -15.55
N ASN A 80 9.05 -12.71 -15.97
CA ASN A 80 9.31 -11.30 -15.72
C ASN A 80 8.27 -10.76 -14.72
N HIS A 81 8.61 -10.88 -13.44
CA HIS A 81 7.75 -10.57 -12.30
C HIS A 81 8.33 -9.47 -11.38
N GLY A 82 9.30 -8.71 -11.89
CA GLY A 82 9.88 -7.57 -11.18
C GLY A 82 8.97 -6.35 -11.16
N VAL A 83 9.42 -5.29 -10.50
CA VAL A 83 8.89 -3.94 -10.70
C VAL A 83 9.19 -3.51 -12.15
N HIS A 84 8.27 -2.77 -12.77
CA HIS A 84 8.30 -2.36 -14.18
C HIS A 84 8.24 -3.49 -15.20
N ALA A 85 7.84 -4.69 -14.78
CA ALA A 85 7.58 -5.80 -15.68
C ALA A 85 6.42 -5.50 -16.64
N PRO A 86 6.51 -5.87 -17.94
CA PRO A 86 5.42 -5.65 -18.89
C PRO A 86 4.17 -6.46 -18.53
N ALA A 87 3.01 -5.82 -18.54
CA ALA A 87 1.72 -6.47 -18.36
C ALA A 87 0.82 -6.31 -19.59
N VAL A 88 -0.13 -7.22 -19.74
CA VAL A 88 -1.13 -7.22 -20.82
C VAL A 88 -2.52 -6.81 -20.36
N GLY A 89 -2.71 -6.63 -19.05
CA GLY A 89 -4.00 -6.29 -18.48
C GLY A 89 -3.96 -6.04 -16.98
N LYS A 90 -5.12 -5.67 -16.46
CA LYS A 90 -5.43 -5.79 -15.03
C LYS A 90 -5.40 -7.27 -14.62
N GLY A 91 -4.92 -7.54 -13.41
CA GLY A 91 -4.94 -8.89 -12.84
C GLY A 91 -6.36 -9.44 -12.76
N ASP A 92 -6.49 -10.76 -12.84
CA ASP A 92 -7.78 -11.44 -12.75
C ASP A 92 -8.45 -11.17 -11.38
N PRO A 93 -9.79 -11.12 -11.32
CA PRO A 93 -10.51 -10.77 -10.10
C PRO A 93 -10.26 -11.78 -8.98
N GLY A 94 -10.15 -11.27 -7.74
CA GLY A 94 -10.06 -12.10 -6.55
C GLY A 94 -11.39 -12.79 -6.20
N SER A 95 -11.35 -13.64 -5.18
CA SER A 95 -12.48 -14.48 -4.79
C SER A 95 -13.48 -13.80 -3.85
N ILE A 96 -13.20 -12.60 -3.34
CA ILE A 96 -14.04 -11.95 -2.31
C ILE A 96 -14.89 -10.85 -2.94
N ILE A 97 -14.27 -9.86 -3.59
CA ILE A 97 -15.01 -8.72 -4.16
C ILE A 97 -15.22 -8.85 -5.67
N HIS A 98 -14.59 -9.84 -6.31
CA HIS A 98 -14.67 -10.12 -7.74
C HIS A 98 -14.34 -8.92 -8.64
N SER A 99 -13.49 -8.01 -8.15
CA SER A 99 -13.10 -6.80 -8.87
C SER A 99 -11.79 -7.00 -9.63
N ARG A 100 -11.80 -6.74 -10.94
CA ARG A 100 -10.62 -6.90 -11.79
C ARG A 100 -9.61 -5.76 -11.55
N GLY A 101 -8.36 -6.09 -11.32
CA GLY A 101 -7.27 -5.12 -11.09
C GLY A 101 -7.11 -4.63 -9.66
N VAL A 102 -7.86 -5.20 -8.71
CA VAL A 102 -7.83 -4.81 -7.29
C VAL A 102 -7.95 -6.05 -6.43
N PHE A 103 -7.08 -6.20 -5.44
CA PHE A 103 -7.25 -7.15 -4.33
C PHE A 103 -7.44 -6.38 -3.02
N THR A 104 -8.41 -6.77 -2.21
CA THR A 104 -8.47 -6.36 -0.80
C THR A 104 -7.35 -7.02 0.02
N TYR A 105 -7.03 -6.53 1.22
CA TYR A 105 -6.03 -7.19 2.06
C TYR A 105 -6.37 -8.66 2.38
N PRO A 106 -7.64 -9.04 2.65
CA PRO A 106 -8.06 -10.44 2.66
C PRO A 106 -7.71 -11.25 1.40
N GLU A 107 -7.91 -10.71 0.20
CA GLU A 107 -7.57 -11.39 -1.06
C GLU A 107 -6.05 -11.53 -1.25
N VAL A 108 -5.28 -10.55 -0.79
CA VAL A 108 -3.82 -10.65 -0.68
C VAL A 108 -3.42 -11.80 0.25
N CYS A 109 -3.99 -11.86 1.46
CA CYS A 109 -3.71 -12.95 2.41
C CYS A 109 -4.05 -14.32 1.83
N LEU A 110 -5.18 -14.45 1.13
CA LEU A 110 -5.55 -15.68 0.43
C LEU A 110 -4.57 -16.04 -0.69
N ALA A 111 -4.15 -15.06 -1.50
CA ALA A 111 -3.17 -15.28 -2.56
C ALA A 111 -1.83 -15.80 -2.02
N LEU A 112 -1.36 -15.23 -0.91
CA LEU A 112 -0.14 -15.68 -0.21
C LEU A 112 -0.31 -17.09 0.36
N LYS A 113 -1.43 -17.37 1.05
CA LYS A 113 -1.75 -18.72 1.56
C LYS A 113 -1.84 -19.77 0.45
N ASN A 114 -2.24 -19.35 -0.76
CA ASN A 114 -2.34 -20.20 -1.94
C ASN A 114 -1.03 -20.25 -2.76
N GLY A 115 0.10 -19.87 -2.16
CA GLY A 115 1.42 -20.07 -2.75
C GLY A 115 1.96 -18.92 -3.60
N SER A 116 1.36 -17.72 -3.54
CA SER A 116 1.97 -16.55 -4.17
C SER A 116 3.27 -16.17 -3.46
N ASN A 117 4.27 -15.77 -4.23
CA ASN A 117 5.55 -15.33 -3.71
C ASN A 117 5.43 -13.91 -3.16
N TYR A 118 5.89 -13.69 -1.94
CA TYR A 118 6.00 -12.36 -1.32
C TYR A 118 7.38 -11.76 -1.60
N VAL A 119 7.43 -10.48 -1.97
CA VAL A 119 8.66 -9.72 -2.12
C VAL A 119 8.54 -8.40 -1.40
N TRP A 120 9.53 -8.08 -0.57
CA TRP A 120 9.67 -6.78 0.08
C TRP A 120 10.64 -5.91 -0.70
N ASP A 121 10.18 -4.74 -1.17
CA ASP A 121 11.04 -3.73 -1.77
C ASP A 121 11.59 -2.81 -0.68
N ALA A 122 12.89 -2.90 -0.42
CA ALA A 122 13.53 -2.15 0.65
C ALA A 122 13.64 -0.65 0.35
N ASP A 123 13.80 -0.28 -0.91
CA ASP A 123 13.96 1.11 -1.32
C ASP A 123 12.64 1.88 -1.22
N SER A 124 11.54 1.25 -1.62
CA SER A 124 10.19 1.84 -1.65
C SER A 124 9.40 1.61 -0.34
N GLU A 125 9.92 0.75 0.54
CA GLU A 125 9.30 0.27 1.79
C GLU A 125 7.86 -0.26 1.63
N VAL A 126 7.63 -1.05 0.59
CA VAL A 126 6.35 -1.69 0.32
C VAL A 126 6.52 -3.10 -0.22
N PRO A 127 5.53 -4.00 0.00
CA PRO A 127 5.54 -5.31 -0.60
C PRO A 127 4.86 -5.35 -1.98
N TYR A 128 5.20 -6.39 -2.72
CA TYR A 128 4.37 -6.93 -3.78
C TYR A 128 4.33 -8.45 -3.71
N LEU A 129 3.35 -9.07 -4.36
CA LEU A 129 3.29 -10.51 -4.55
C LEU A 129 3.15 -10.86 -6.02
N TYR A 130 3.55 -12.08 -6.36
CA TYR A 130 3.35 -12.62 -7.71
C TYR A 130 3.11 -14.13 -7.70
N ASN A 131 2.36 -14.61 -8.69
CA ASN A 131 2.15 -16.03 -8.96
C ASN A 131 1.73 -16.23 -10.41
N ASP A 132 2.49 -17.03 -11.17
CA ASP A 132 2.28 -17.18 -12.61
C ASP A 132 2.15 -15.81 -13.31
N LEU A 133 0.98 -15.47 -13.86
CA LEU A 133 0.75 -14.17 -14.49
C LEU A 133 0.20 -13.09 -13.55
N LEU A 134 -0.11 -13.41 -12.29
CA LEU A 134 -0.55 -12.43 -11.30
C LEU A 134 0.64 -11.63 -10.77
N TRP A 135 0.50 -10.32 -10.71
CA TRP A 135 1.35 -9.42 -9.94
C TRP A 135 0.49 -8.44 -9.15
N CYS A 136 0.78 -8.22 -7.87
CA CYS A 136 -0.01 -7.34 -7.01
C CYS A 136 0.90 -6.49 -6.11
N SER A 137 0.82 -5.16 -6.20
CA SER A 137 1.40 -4.25 -5.21
C SER A 137 0.35 -3.92 -4.16
N PHE A 138 0.70 -4.03 -2.88
CA PHE A 138 -0.24 -3.88 -1.78
C PHE A 138 0.44 -3.27 -0.54
N GLU A 139 -0.35 -3.00 0.50
CA GLU A 139 0.13 -2.67 1.84
C GLU A 139 -0.02 -3.86 2.77
N ASP A 140 0.95 -4.07 3.66
CA ASP A 140 0.83 -4.98 4.79
C ASP A 140 1.00 -4.19 6.10
N PRO A 141 0.84 -4.84 7.28
CA PRO A 141 1.05 -4.18 8.56
C PRO A 141 2.41 -3.50 8.71
N ARG A 142 3.46 -4.04 8.06
CA ARG A 142 4.81 -3.49 8.11
C ARG A 142 4.92 -2.20 7.29
N SER A 143 4.49 -2.20 6.04
CA SER A 143 4.55 -0.99 5.19
C SER A 143 3.67 0.13 5.74
N ALA A 144 2.49 -0.23 6.26
CA ALA A 144 1.58 0.71 6.89
C ALA A 144 2.16 1.34 8.16
N ALA A 145 2.79 0.54 9.03
CA ALA A 145 3.48 1.04 10.22
C ALA A 145 4.65 1.96 9.85
N ASN A 146 5.46 1.57 8.86
CA ASN A 146 6.58 2.38 8.38
C ASN A 146 6.12 3.76 7.88
N LYS A 147 5.02 3.81 7.11
CA LYS A 147 4.42 5.08 6.68
C LYS A 147 3.93 5.90 7.85
N ALA A 148 3.15 5.30 8.76
CA ALA A 148 2.65 6.00 9.94
C ALA A 148 3.83 6.60 10.74
N LYS A 149 4.90 5.84 10.91
CA LYS A 149 6.10 6.26 11.64
C LYS A 149 6.85 7.38 10.93
N HIS A 150 6.96 7.32 9.60
CA HIS A 150 7.62 8.36 8.81
C HIS A 150 6.93 9.73 8.99
N PHE A 151 5.59 9.74 9.04
CA PHE A 151 4.80 10.95 9.13
C PHE A 151 4.36 11.31 10.55
N LEU A 152 4.69 10.47 11.54
CA LEU A 152 4.51 10.76 12.94
C LEU A 152 5.23 12.07 13.28
N ASN A 153 4.49 13.05 13.80
CA ASN A 153 4.94 14.42 14.09
C ASN A 153 5.27 15.31 12.87
N LYS A 154 5.09 14.83 11.63
CA LYS A 154 5.23 15.66 10.41
C LYS A 154 3.90 16.10 9.82
N CYS A 155 2.84 15.33 10.06
CA CYS A 155 1.53 15.53 9.46
C CYS A 155 0.42 15.34 10.51
N GLY A 156 -0.82 15.71 10.16
CA GLY A 156 -1.98 15.64 11.05
C GLY A 156 -2.45 14.22 11.37
N GLY A 157 -2.03 13.22 10.59
CA GLY A 157 -2.39 11.82 10.82
C GLY A 157 -2.47 11.02 9.52
N VAL A 158 -3.24 9.93 9.57
CA VAL A 158 -3.43 8.98 8.47
C VAL A 158 -4.93 8.83 8.18
N GLY A 159 -5.31 8.92 6.91
CA GLY A 159 -6.64 8.58 6.42
C GLY A 159 -6.61 7.25 5.67
N VAL A 160 -7.52 6.32 6.00
CA VAL A 160 -7.51 4.95 5.47
C VAL A 160 -8.58 4.75 4.39
N TRP A 161 -8.20 4.15 3.27
CA TRP A 161 -9.09 3.71 2.20
C TRP A 161 -8.96 2.20 1.97
N THR A 162 -9.89 1.35 2.42
CA THR A 162 -11.03 1.62 3.31
C THR A 162 -10.98 0.66 4.49
N ILE A 163 -11.75 0.95 5.54
CA ILE A 163 -11.87 0.06 6.69
C ILE A 163 -12.36 -1.34 6.30
N THR A 164 -13.22 -1.45 5.28
CA THR A 164 -13.82 -2.71 4.84
C THR A 164 -12.89 -3.58 3.98
N PHE A 165 -11.77 -3.04 3.50
CA PHE A 165 -10.79 -3.79 2.71
C PHE A 165 -9.62 -4.31 3.57
N ASP A 166 -9.58 -3.96 4.85
CA ASP A 166 -8.73 -4.63 5.83
C ASP A 166 -9.38 -5.96 6.29
N ASP A 167 -8.65 -6.82 6.99
CA ASP A 167 -9.20 -8.05 7.58
C ASP A 167 -10.01 -7.74 8.85
N ALA A 168 -11.20 -7.19 8.66
CA ALA A 168 -12.08 -6.71 9.73
C ALA A 168 -12.48 -7.81 10.73
N GLU A 169 -12.54 -9.06 10.27
CA GLU A 169 -13.00 -10.19 11.08
C GLU A 169 -11.84 -11.00 11.67
N GLY A 170 -10.60 -10.76 11.23
CA GLY A 170 -9.43 -11.54 11.65
C GLY A 170 -9.48 -12.97 11.11
N LYS A 171 -9.99 -13.16 9.89
CA LYS A 171 -10.19 -14.48 9.29
C LYS A 171 -9.08 -14.89 8.34
N TYR A 172 -8.36 -13.92 7.79
CA TYR A 172 -7.46 -14.12 6.64
C TYR A 172 -6.01 -13.85 6.99
N SER A 173 -5.76 -12.87 7.85
CA SER A 173 -4.44 -12.54 8.37
C SER A 173 -3.90 -13.67 9.25
N LYS A 174 -2.58 -13.86 9.23
CA LYS A 174 -1.88 -14.98 9.88
C LYS A 174 -2.19 -15.11 11.37
N ASP A 175 -2.31 -13.98 12.06
CA ASP A 175 -2.48 -13.93 13.50
C ASP A 175 -3.96 -13.82 13.92
N TYR A 176 -4.89 -13.98 12.96
CA TYR A 176 -6.33 -13.79 13.17
C TYR A 176 -6.68 -12.45 13.81
N GLN A 177 -5.83 -11.44 13.57
CA GLN A 177 -5.98 -10.11 14.12
C GLN A 177 -7.05 -9.36 13.33
N LYS A 178 -7.98 -8.71 14.04
CA LYS A 178 -8.94 -7.81 13.40
C LYS A 178 -8.27 -6.51 13.00
N PHE A 179 -8.54 -6.05 11.78
CA PHE A 179 -8.00 -4.83 11.21
C PHE A 179 -6.47 -4.73 11.34
N PRO A 180 -5.70 -5.71 10.84
CA PRO A 180 -4.27 -5.80 11.08
C PRO A 180 -3.49 -4.59 10.54
N ILE A 181 -3.83 -4.07 9.35
CA ILE A 181 -3.18 -2.88 8.79
C ILE A 181 -3.50 -1.65 9.65
N ILE A 182 -4.78 -1.43 9.95
CA ILE A 182 -5.23 -0.27 10.73
C ILE A 182 -4.69 -0.33 12.17
N THR A 183 -4.60 -1.53 12.75
CA THR A 183 -4.06 -1.73 14.09
C THR A 183 -2.56 -1.46 14.13
N ALA A 184 -1.81 -1.82 13.09
CA ALA A 184 -0.40 -1.48 12.98
C ALA A 184 -0.20 0.05 13.02
N VAL A 185 -0.97 0.79 12.21
CA VAL A 185 -0.96 2.26 12.21
C VAL A 185 -1.35 2.85 13.58
N LYS A 186 -2.42 2.32 14.19
CA LYS A 186 -2.87 2.75 15.52
C LYS A 186 -1.75 2.57 16.56
N ASN A 187 -1.05 1.45 16.54
CA ASN A 187 0.02 1.18 17.51
C ASN A 187 1.18 2.17 17.37
N VAL A 188 1.52 2.56 16.14
CA VAL A 188 2.52 3.61 15.88
C VAL A 188 2.08 4.93 16.50
N ILE A 189 0.85 5.36 16.21
CA ILE A 189 0.30 6.65 16.66
C ILE A 189 0.18 6.71 18.18
N MET A 190 -0.20 5.60 18.81
CA MET A 190 -0.36 5.50 20.26
C MET A 190 0.96 5.25 21.01
N GLY A 191 2.07 5.02 20.30
CA GLY A 191 3.36 4.68 20.91
C GLY A 191 3.39 3.31 21.57
N THR A 192 2.52 2.38 21.15
CA THR A 192 2.38 1.03 21.69
C THR A 192 2.95 -0.04 20.75
N GLU A 193 3.87 0.33 19.86
CA GLU A 193 4.68 -0.65 19.13
C GLU A 193 5.50 -1.49 20.12
N ASN A 194 5.35 -2.82 20.08
CA ASN A 194 6.22 -3.71 20.83
C ASN A 194 7.65 -3.57 20.30
N LYS A 195 8.54 -2.95 21.09
CA LYS A 195 9.97 -2.78 20.74
C LYS A 195 10.73 -4.11 20.67
N ASP A 196 10.16 -5.19 21.22
CA ASP A 196 10.76 -6.53 21.27
C ASP A 196 10.19 -7.52 20.24
N SER A 197 9.21 -7.13 19.42
CA SER A 197 8.87 -7.95 18.26
C SER A 197 9.90 -7.70 17.17
N SER A 198 10.68 -8.74 16.84
CA SER A 198 11.38 -8.88 15.56
C SER A 198 10.53 -8.30 14.42
N PRO A 199 11.11 -7.75 13.33
CA PRO A 199 10.36 -7.03 12.29
C PRO A 199 9.07 -7.78 11.99
N VAL A 200 7.92 -7.09 12.22
CA VAL A 200 6.55 -7.62 12.12
C VAL A 200 6.59 -8.81 11.20
N SER A 201 6.52 -10.01 11.79
CA SER A 201 6.92 -11.24 11.13
C SER A 201 6.38 -11.19 9.72
N GLN A 202 7.28 -11.28 8.73
CA GLN A 202 6.93 -11.36 7.33
C GLN A 202 5.66 -12.21 7.18
N PRO A 203 4.75 -11.91 6.25
CA PRO A 203 3.73 -12.86 5.86
C PRO A 203 4.44 -14.04 5.17
N LEU A 204 5.11 -14.88 5.95
CA LEU A 204 5.81 -16.06 5.53
C LEU A 204 4.89 -17.24 5.79
N LEU A 205 4.59 -17.93 4.69
CA LEU A 205 4.28 -19.35 4.57
C LEU A 205 3.12 -19.87 5.44
#